data_AF-A0A447N1G5-F1
#
_entry.id   AF-A0A447N1G5-F1
#
_cell.length_a   1.000
_cell.length_b   1.000
_cell.length_c   1.000
_cell.angle_alpha   90.00
_cell.angle_beta   90.00
_cell.angle_gamma   90.00
#
_symmetry.space_group_name_H-M   'P 1'
#
loop_
_entity.id
_entity.type
_entity.pdbx_description
1 polymer ?
#
loop_
_entity_poly.entity_id
_entity_poly.type
_entity_poly.pdbx_seq_one_letter_code
_entity_poly.pdbx_strand_id
1 'polypeptide(L)'
;MLTSAVVYAKPMPLTAARYAQQLGVGMDVDWARTERGIREFDPLVVRDFKAKGLTHVRIRVAGAPTEARLIHLRKLVEACEYYGVIPIIAYQADAYKNRSQRQP
;
A
#
# COMPACT_ATOMS: atom_id res chain seq x y z
N MET A 1 31.20 0.82 -40.90
CA MET A 1 30.17 0.39 -39.93
C MET A 1 30.28 1.30 -38.72
N LEU A 2 29.27 2.11 -38.40
CA LEU A 2 29.24 2.92 -37.17
C LEU A 2 28.64 2.06 -36.05
N THR A 3 29.42 1.78 -35.02
CA THR A 3 28.96 1.12 -33.80
C THR A 3 28.32 2.16 -32.88
N SER A 4 27.00 2.10 -32.71
CA SER A 4 26.31 2.87 -31.66
C SER A 4 26.64 2.26 -30.30
N ALA A 5 27.32 3.03 -29.45
CA ALA A 5 27.48 2.68 -28.04
C ALA A 5 26.14 2.89 -27.33
N VAL A 6 25.54 1.82 -26.82
CA VAL A 6 24.40 1.92 -25.91
C VAL A 6 24.92 2.40 -24.56
N VAL A 7 24.67 3.66 -24.24
CA VAL A 7 24.95 4.22 -22.93
C VAL A 7 23.87 3.71 -21.98
N TYR A 8 24.22 2.73 -21.14
CA TYR A 8 23.37 2.34 -20.00
C TYR A 8 23.37 3.48 -18.99
N ALA A 9 22.37 4.36 -19.06
CA ALA A 9 22.10 5.32 -18.00
C ALA A 9 21.75 4.52 -16.73
N LYS A 10 22.56 4.66 -15.68
CA LYS A 10 22.20 4.14 -14.36
C LYS A 10 20.82 4.71 -14.02
N PRO A 11 19.81 3.88 -13.70
CA PRO A 11 18.49 4.40 -13.36
C PRO A 11 18.65 5.37 -12.19
N MET A 12 18.18 6.61 -12.38
CA MET A 12 18.21 7.63 -11.33
C MET A 12 17.63 7.04 -10.03
N PRO A 13 18.26 7.25 -8.87
CA PRO A 13 17.76 6.74 -7.60
C PRO A 13 16.29 7.08 -7.40
N LEU A 14 15.51 6.12 -6.90
CA LEU A 14 14.11 6.35 -6.58
C LEU A 14 14.04 7.16 -5.28
N THR A 15 13.89 8.48 -5.41
CA THR A 15 13.68 9.37 -4.26
C THR A 15 12.23 9.29 -3.79
N ALA A 16 11.97 9.62 -2.52
CA ALA A 16 10.61 9.66 -1.98
C ALA A 16 9.69 10.59 -2.78
N ALA A 17 10.18 11.77 -3.17
CA ALA A 17 9.43 12.72 -4.00
C ALA A 17 9.07 12.14 -5.38
N ARG A 18 10.02 11.45 -6.02
CA ARG A 18 9.79 10.80 -7.32
C ARG A 18 8.82 9.64 -7.19
N TYR A 19 8.94 8.83 -6.15
CA TYR A 19 8.01 7.73 -5.90
C TYR A 19 6.59 8.26 -5.66
N ALA A 20 6.43 9.32 -4.85
CA ALA A 20 5.14 9.97 -4.63
C ALA A 20 4.51 10.51 -5.92
N GLN A 21 5.31 11.09 -6.83
CA GLN A 21 4.83 11.50 -8.15
C GLN A 21 4.39 10.29 -9.01
N GLN A 22 5.12 9.19 -8.96
CA GLN A 22 4.79 7.96 -9.70
C GLN A 22 3.54 7.24 -9.17
N LEU A 23 3.20 7.41 -7.89
CA LEU A 23 2.05 6.77 -7.26
C LEU A 23 0.71 7.21 -7.87
N GLY A 24 0.62 8.41 -8.45
CA GLY A 24 -0.63 8.91 -9.05
C GLY A 24 -1.79 9.03 -8.05
N VAL A 25 -3.01 8.79 -8.51
CA VAL A 25 -4.23 8.85 -7.69
C VAL A 25 -4.47 7.52 -6.98
N GLY A 26 -4.71 7.57 -5.68
CA GLY A 26 -5.02 6.39 -4.87
C GLY A 26 -6.13 6.61 -3.87
N MET A 27 -6.40 5.58 -3.06
CA MET A 27 -7.53 5.53 -2.13
C MET A 27 -7.14 4.96 -0.77
N ASP A 28 -7.65 5.56 0.31
CA ASP A 28 -7.59 4.97 1.65
C ASP A 28 -8.61 3.84 1.78
N VAL A 29 -8.20 2.71 2.35
CA VAL A 29 -9.07 1.53 2.52
C VAL A 29 -9.00 0.96 3.94
N ASP A 30 -10.10 0.33 4.36
CA ASP A 30 -10.30 -0.23 5.71
C ASP A 30 -10.27 -1.75 5.78
N TRP A 31 -9.74 -2.40 4.75
CA TRP A 31 -9.69 -3.86 4.60
C TRP A 31 -8.87 -4.57 5.70
N ALA A 32 -8.07 -3.83 6.46
CA ALA A 32 -7.32 -4.33 7.61
C ALA A 32 -7.53 -3.49 8.89
N ARG A 33 -8.55 -2.61 8.90
CA ARG A 33 -8.85 -1.73 10.05
C ARG A 33 -9.99 -2.26 10.90
N THR A 34 -11.08 -2.67 10.26
CA THR A 34 -12.33 -3.06 10.92
C THR A 34 -12.58 -4.56 10.76
N GLU A 35 -13.27 -5.19 11.71
CA GLU A 35 -13.65 -6.61 11.59
C GLU A 35 -14.45 -6.88 10.31
N ARG A 36 -15.37 -5.96 9.98
CA ARG A 36 -16.15 -6.01 8.75
C ARG A 36 -15.24 -5.95 7.51
N GLY A 37 -14.33 -4.98 7.46
CA GLY A 37 -13.40 -4.83 6.34
C GLY A 37 -12.46 -6.02 6.17
N ILE A 38 -12.09 -6.68 7.26
CA ILE A 38 -11.30 -7.92 7.24
C ILE A 38 -12.13 -9.09 6.69
N ARG A 39 -13.35 -9.28 7.19
CA ARG A 39 -14.21 -10.41 6.83
C ARG A 39 -14.81 -10.32 5.44
N GLU A 40 -15.15 -9.12 4.98
CA GLU A 40 -15.89 -8.88 3.73
C GLU A 40 -14.98 -8.48 2.57
N PHE A 41 -13.65 -8.53 2.74
CA PHE A 41 -12.74 -8.21 1.65
C PHE A 41 -12.90 -9.19 0.48
N ASP A 42 -13.21 -8.64 -0.70
CA ASP A 42 -13.24 -9.34 -1.98
C ASP A 42 -12.13 -8.79 -2.89
N PRO A 43 -11.18 -9.62 -3.39
CA PRO A 43 -10.14 -9.20 -4.32
C PRO A 43 -10.64 -8.47 -5.57
N LEU A 44 -11.88 -8.73 -6.03
CA LEU A 44 -12.45 -8.07 -7.20
C LEU A 44 -12.60 -6.54 -7.01
N VAL A 45 -12.67 -6.05 -5.77
CA VAL A 45 -12.69 -4.61 -5.51
C VAL A 45 -11.40 -3.93 -6.02
N VAL A 46 -10.26 -4.64 -5.98
CA VAL A 46 -8.97 -4.12 -6.45
C VAL A 46 -8.96 -4.01 -7.98
N ARG A 47 -9.51 -5.02 -8.67
CA ARG A 47 -9.75 -4.97 -10.12
C ARG A 47 -10.59 -3.76 -10.49
N ASP A 48 -11.68 -3.53 -9.76
CA ASP A 48 -12.59 -2.43 -10.03
C ASP A 48 -11.94 -1.06 -9.77
N PHE A 49 -11.08 -0.96 -8.76
CA PHE A 49 -10.26 0.22 -8.52
C PHE A 49 -9.30 0.49 -9.67
N LYS A 50 -8.61 -0.55 -10.16
CA LYS A 50 -7.73 -0.44 -11.33
C LYS A 50 -8.49 0.03 -12.56
N ALA A 51 -9.67 -0.54 -12.82
CA ALA A 51 -10.54 -0.18 -13.93
C ALA A 51 -11.02 1.28 -13.86
N LYS A 52 -11.14 1.84 -12.65
CA LYS A 52 -11.45 3.26 -12.41
C LYS A 52 -10.22 4.19 -12.48
N GLY A 53 -9.04 3.65 -12.78
CA GLY A 53 -7.80 4.43 -12.90
C GLY A 53 -7.05 4.66 -11.59
N LEU A 54 -7.43 4.00 -10.49
CA LEU A 54 -6.64 4.05 -9.26
C LEU A 54 -5.37 3.21 -9.41
N THR A 55 -4.24 3.80 -9.03
CA THR A 55 -2.91 3.20 -9.20
C THR A 55 -2.36 2.64 -7.89
N HIS A 56 -2.84 3.13 -6.74
CA HIS A 56 -2.45 2.62 -5.43
C HIS A 56 -3.59 2.66 -4.41
N VAL A 57 -3.46 1.85 -3.36
CA VAL A 57 -4.32 1.90 -2.17
C VAL A 57 -3.48 2.05 -0.93
N ARG A 58 -3.96 2.85 0.02
CA ARG A 58 -3.39 2.98 1.35
C ARG A 58 -4.22 2.18 2.33
N ILE A 59 -3.69 1.02 2.73
CA ILE A 59 -4.31 0.06 3.63
C ILE A 59 -4.09 0.55 5.06
N ARG A 60 -5.17 1.03 5.69
CA ARG A 60 -5.15 1.40 7.11
C ARG A 60 -5.23 0.13 7.93
N VAL A 61 -4.22 -0.10 8.78
CA VAL A 61 -4.14 -1.27 9.66
C VAL A 61 -4.28 -0.84 11.10
N ALA A 62 -5.16 -1.49 11.87
CA ALA A 62 -5.36 -1.21 13.29
C ALA A 62 -5.08 -2.43 14.16
N GLY A 63 -4.68 -2.19 15.41
CA GLY A 63 -4.40 -3.18 16.47
C GLY A 63 -3.10 -3.99 16.30
N ALA A 64 -2.90 -5.00 17.14
CA ALA A 64 -1.69 -5.81 17.18
C ALA A 64 -1.45 -6.64 15.89
N PRO A 65 -0.19 -6.83 15.46
CA PRO A 65 0.17 -7.65 14.30
C PRO A 65 0.17 -9.15 14.64
N THR A 66 -1.00 -9.72 14.90
CA THR A 66 -1.15 -11.16 15.12
C THR A 66 -0.92 -11.94 13.82
N GLU A 67 -0.60 -13.23 13.92
CA GLU A 67 -0.40 -14.09 12.75
C GLU A 67 -1.59 -14.07 11.78
N ALA A 68 -2.83 -14.23 12.30
CA ALA A 68 -4.04 -14.15 11.48
C ALA A 68 -4.15 -12.83 10.70
N ARG A 69 -3.70 -11.71 11.28
CA ARG A 69 -3.70 -10.41 10.61
C ARG A 69 -2.59 -10.28 9.58
N LEU A 70 -1.41 -10.84 9.85
CA LEU A 70 -0.32 -10.87 8.87
C LEU A 70 -0.69 -11.75 7.66
N ILE A 71 -1.35 -12.88 7.89
CA ILE A 71 -1.93 -13.73 6.82
C ILE A 71 -2.96 -12.94 6.02
N HIS A 72 -3.85 -12.19 6.67
CA HIS A 72 -4.82 -11.35 5.97
C HIS A 72 -4.15 -10.24 5.15
N LEU A 73 -3.17 -9.53 5.72
CA LEU A 73 -2.41 -8.50 5.02
C LEU A 73 -1.71 -9.05 3.77
N ARG A 74 -1.14 -10.26 3.86
CA ARG A 74 -0.55 -10.93 2.70
C ARG A 74 -1.58 -11.13 1.59
N LYS A 75 -2.80 -11.57 1.89
CA LYS A 75 -3.89 -11.68 0.89
C LYS A 75 -4.21 -10.35 0.22
N LEU A 76 -4.21 -9.25 0.99
CA LEU A 76 -4.44 -7.90 0.43
C LEU A 76 -3.33 -7.50 -0.54
N VAL A 77 -2.07 -7.75 -0.16
CA VAL A 77 -0.89 -7.46 -1.01
C VAL A 77 -0.94 -8.30 -2.28
N GLU A 78 -1.20 -9.60 -2.17
CA GLU A 78 -1.29 -10.51 -3.32
C GLU A 78 -2.39 -10.08 -4.31
N ALA A 79 -3.55 -9.66 -3.81
CA ALA A 79 -4.61 -9.12 -4.66
C ALA A 79 -4.20 -7.81 -5.37
N CYS A 80 -3.54 -6.90 -4.64
CA CYS A 80 -3.01 -5.65 -5.20
C CYS A 80 -1.99 -5.90 -6.31
N GLU A 81 -1.02 -6.79 -6.07
CA GLU A 81 -0.01 -7.18 -7.05
C GLU A 81 -0.64 -7.82 -8.28
N TYR A 82 -1.58 -8.75 -8.09
CA TYR A 82 -2.27 -9.45 -9.18
C TYR A 82 -3.00 -8.49 -10.14
N TYR A 83 -3.65 -7.46 -9.61
CA TYR A 83 -4.38 -6.47 -10.42
C TYR A 83 -3.56 -5.21 -10.77
N GLY A 84 -2.27 -5.17 -10.42
CA GLY A 84 -1.39 -4.05 -10.76
C GLY A 84 -1.77 -2.73 -10.05
N VAL A 85 -2.16 -2.83 -8.77
CA VAL A 85 -2.39 -1.72 -7.85
C VAL A 85 -1.31 -1.77 -6.77
N ILE A 86 -0.69 -0.63 -6.45
CA ILE A 86 0.38 -0.59 -5.44
C ILE A 86 -0.22 -0.57 -4.03
N PRO A 87 0.11 -1.52 -3.14
CA PRO A 87 -0.32 -1.48 -1.75
C PRO A 87 0.63 -0.63 -0.89
N ILE A 88 0.08 0.35 -0.16
CA ILE A 88 0.79 1.12 0.88
C ILE A 88 0.23 0.72 2.24
N ILE A 89 1.04 0.06 3.07
CA ILE A 89 0.59 -0.41 4.39
C ILE A 89 0.86 0.67 5.44
N ALA A 90 -0.19 1.11 6.13
CA ALA A 90 -0.12 2.15 7.15
C ALA A 90 -0.70 1.64 8.48
N TYR A 91 0.19 1.22 9.40
CA TYR A 91 -0.20 0.87 10.77
C TYR A 91 -0.56 2.10 11.58
N GLN A 92 -1.74 2.06 12.21
CA GLN A 92 -2.17 3.09 13.14
C GLN A 92 -1.40 2.94 14.45
N ALA A 93 -0.70 4.02 14.83
CA ALA A 93 0.04 4.10 16.08
C ALA A 93 -0.87 4.49 17.26
N ASP A 94 -2.07 3.91 17.37
CA ASP A 94 -3.06 4.34 18.39
C ASP A 94 -2.53 4.08 19.82
N ALA A 95 -1.70 3.07 20.02
CA ALA A 95 -1.00 2.82 21.28
C ALA A 95 0.03 3.92 21.64
N TYR A 96 0.52 4.69 20.67
CA TYR A 96 1.51 5.75 20.86
C TYR A 96 0.89 7.13 21.03
N LYS A 97 -0.32 7.35 20.51
CA LYS A 97 -1.05 8.63 20.66
C LYS A 97 -1.48 8.93 22.10
N ASN A 98 -1.69 7.90 22.91
CA ASN A 98 -2.13 8.06 24.30
C ASN A 98 -0.98 8.28 25.30
N ARG A 99 0.29 8.19 24.88
CA ARG A 99 1.45 8.45 25.76
C ARG A 99 1.91 9.92 25.76
N SER A 100 1.46 10.74 24.82
CA SER A 100 1.83 12.17 24.76
C SER A 100 0.94 13.08 25.63
N GLN A 101 -0.11 12.55 26.27
CA GLN A 101 -0.97 13.31 27.20
C GLN A 101 -0.68 13.05 28.70
N ARG A 102 0.43 12.37 29.00
CA ARG A 102 0.94 12.24 30.38
C ARG A 102 2.40 12.67 30.41
N GLN A 103 2.62 13.96 30.64
CA GLN A 103 3.81 14.46 31.31
C GLN A 103 3.33 15.37 32.47
N PRO A 104 3.90 15.20 33.68
CA PRO A 104 3.58 16.03 34.85
C PRO A 104 4.04 17.48 34.68
#